data_AF-A0A355FS21-F1
#
_entry.id   AF-A0A355FS21-F1
#
_cell.length_a   1.000
_cell.length_b   1.000
_cell.length_c   1.000
_cell.angle_alpha   90.00
_cell.angle_beta   90.00
_cell.angle_gamma   90.00
#
_symmetry.space_group_name_H-M   'P 1'
#
loop_
_entity.id
_entity.type
_entity.pdbx_description
1 polymer ?
#
loop_
_entity_poly.entity_id
_entity_poly.type
_entity_poly.pdbx_seq_one_letter_code
_entity_poly.pdbx_strand_id
1 'polypeptide(L)' 'MEILKVSASSNPKSVAGALAAVVREKSKAEIQAVGAGAVNQSIKAIAIARGYVAPNGINLVCIPAFSEI' A
#
# COMPACT_ATOMS: atom_id res chain seq x y z
N MET A 1 5.71 9.33 -8.09
CA MET A 1 5.17 8.49 -7.00
C MET A 1 5.38 7.06 -7.44
N GLU A 2 5.94 6.18 -6.59
CA GLU A 2 6.09 4.77 -6.98
C GLU A 2 4.71 4.11 -7.01
N ILE A 3 4.39 3.36 -8.07
CA ILE A 3 3.08 2.73 -8.25
C ILE A 3 3.19 1.24 -7.93
N LEU A 4 2.47 0.79 -6.91
CA LEU A 4 2.31 -0.61 -6.56
C LEU A 4 1.00 -1.14 -7.14
N LYS A 5 1.08 -1.99 -8.15
CA LYS A 5 -0.08 -2.66 -8.73
C LYS A 5 -0.43 -3.90 -7.91
N VAL A 6 -1.68 -3.98 -7.46
CA VAL A 6 -2.17 -5.06 -6.61
C VAL A 6 -3.28 -5.81 -7.34
N SER A 7 -3.24 -7.14 -7.27
CA SER A 7 -4.27 -8.04 -7.79
C SER A 7 -4.98 -8.77 -6.65
N ALA A 8 -6.06 -9.48 -6.96
CA ALA A 8 -6.76 -10.29 -5.97
C ALA A 8 -5.89 -11.41 -5.36
N SER A 9 -4.88 -11.87 -6.10
CA SER A 9 -3.94 -12.93 -5.69
C SER A 9 -2.68 -12.38 -5.00
N SER A 10 -2.49 -11.06 -4.93
CA SER A 10 -1.35 -10.46 -4.25
C SER A 10 -1.35 -10.81 -2.75
N ASN A 11 -0.19 -11.20 -2.24
CA ASN A 11 0.00 -11.42 -0.81
C ASN A 11 0.09 -10.08 -0.06
N PRO A 12 -0.83 -9.77 0.88
CA PRO A 12 -0.82 -8.50 1.60
C PRO A 12 0.48 -8.19 2.35
N LYS A 13 1.17 -9.21 2.89
CA LYS A 13 2.45 -9.01 3.60
C LYS A 13 3.56 -8.56 2.64
N SER A 14 3.61 -9.16 1.45
CA SER A 14 4.57 -8.78 0.42
C SER A 14 4.33 -7.35 -0.06
N VAL A 15 3.08 -6.98 -0.34
CA VAL A 15 2.70 -5.61 -0.73
C VAL A 15 3.01 -4.62 0.40
N ALA A 16 2.74 -4.98 1.66
CA ALA A 16 3.05 -4.14 2.81
C ALA A 16 4.55 -3.88 2.97
N GLY A 17 5.38 -4.90 2.73
CA GLY A 17 6.84 -4.77 2.74
C GLY A 17 7.33 -3.79 1.67
N ALA A 18 6.84 -3.94 0.43
CA ALA A 18 7.16 -3.03 -0.66
C ALA A 18 6.69 -1.59 -0.35
N LEU A 19 5.46 -1.43 0.15
CA LEU A 19 4.91 -0.14 0.56
C LEU A 19 5.75 0.53 1.66
N ALA A 20 6.16 -0.23 2.68
CA ALA A 20 6.97 0.29 3.77
C ALA A 20 8.37 0.72 3.30
N ALA A 21 8.99 -0.04 2.39
CA ALA A 21 10.27 0.34 1.78
C ALA A 21 10.14 1.67 1.01
N VAL A 22 9.16 1.79 0.12
CA VAL A 22 8.91 3.01 -0.65
C VAL A 22 8.60 4.20 0.25
N VAL A 23 7.77 4.04 1.27
CA VAL A 23 7.39 5.14 2.18
C VAL A 23 8.59 5.63 2.98
N ARG A 24 9.49 4.76 3.43
CA ARG A 24 10.71 5.17 4.14
C ARG A 24 11.66 5.98 3.24
N GLU A 25 11.74 5.66 1.96
CA GLU A 25 12.63 6.34 1.01
C GLU A 25 12.03 7.62 0.41
N LYS A 26 10.78 7.54 -0.05
CA LYS A 26 10.13 8.58 -0.88
C LYS A 26 9.01 9.32 -0.15
N SER A 27 8.70 8.96 1.11
CA SER A 27 7.59 9.50 1.92
C SER A 27 6.17 9.33 1.34
N LYS A 28 6.03 8.89 0.08
CA LYS A 28 4.75 8.72 -0.63
C LYS A 28 4.81 7.53 -1.58
N ALA A 29 3.70 6.82 -1.68
CA ALA A 29 3.49 5.70 -2.60
C ALA A 29 2.04 5.70 -3.11
N GLU A 30 1.83 5.14 -4.30
CA GLU A 30 0.51 4.93 -4.87
C GLU A 30 0.21 3.43 -4.94
N ILE A 31 -1.02 3.04 -4.64
CA ILE A 31 -1.50 1.67 -4.87
C ILE A 31 -2.62 1.73 -5.88
N GLN A 32 -2.47 0.96 -6.96
CA GLN A 32 -3.50 0.79 -7.97
C GLN A 32 -4.07 -0.62 -7.87
N ALA A 33 -5.38 -0.73 -7.78
CA ALA A 33 -6.10 -1.98 -7.64
C ALA A 33 -7.41 -1.93 -8.42
N VAL A 34 -7.67 -2.98 -9.21
CA VAL A 34 -8.90 -3.13 -10.00
C VAL A 34 -9.69 -4.33 -9.49
N GLY A 35 -10.95 -4.10 -9.14
CA GLY A 35 -11.87 -5.11 -8.62
C GLY A 35 -11.78 -5.36 -7.11
N ALA A 36 -12.86 -5.91 -6.55
CA ALA A 36 -13.04 -6.03 -5.09
C ALA A 36 -11.94 -6.84 -4.40
N GLY A 37 -11.46 -7.92 -5.03
CA GLY A 37 -10.38 -8.75 -4.48
C GLY A 37 -9.07 -7.98 -4.33
N ALA A 38 -8.67 -7.23 -5.37
CA ALA A 38 -7.46 -6.43 -5.34
C ALA A 38 -7.54 -5.30 -4.30
N VAL A 39 -8.67 -4.59 -4.24
CA VAL A 39 -8.91 -3.53 -3.25
C VAL A 39 -8.80 -4.10 -1.82
N ASN A 40 -9.37 -5.27 -1.56
CA ASN A 40 -9.25 -5.93 -0.26
C ASN A 40 -7.79 -6.24 0.11
N GLN A 41 -6.98 -6.73 -0.83
CA GLN A 41 -5.55 -6.97 -0.56
C GLN A 41 -4.78 -5.67 -0.33
N SER A 42 -5.10 -4.60 -1.08
CA SER A 42 -4.49 -3.28 -0.90
C SER A 42 -4.73 -2.71 0.49
N ILE A 43 -5.97 -2.74 0.97
CA ILE A 43 -6.31 -2.21 2.31
C ILE A 43 -5.65 -3.04 3.42
N LYS A 44 -5.63 -4.38 3.29
CA LYS A 44 -4.89 -5.24 4.23
C LYS A 44 -3.40 -4.90 4.25
N ALA A 45 -2.80 -4.67 3.09
CA ALA A 45 -1.39 -4.31 2.98
C ALA A 45 -1.09 -2.95 3.62
N ILE A 46 -1.95 -1.94 3.41
CA ILE A 46 -1.83 -0.63 4.06
C ILE A 46 -1.88 -0.78 5.59
N ALA A 47 -2.83 -1.55 6.11
CA ALA A 47 -2.96 -1.79 7.55
C ALA A 47 -1.70 -2.44 8.15
N ILE A 48 -1.13 -3.44 7.47
CA ILE A 48 0.12 -4.10 7.90
C ILE A 48 1.30 -3.12 7.81
N ALA A 49 1.41 -2.36 6.72
CA ALA A 49 2.50 -1.42 6.50
C ALA A 49 2.55 -0.31 7.56
N ARG A 50 1.40 0.13 8.09
CA ARG A 50 1.33 1.05 9.24
C ARG A 50 2.14 0.51 10.43
N GLY A 51 2.00 -0.78 10.73
CA GLY A 51 2.79 -1.43 11.79
C GLY A 51 4.28 -1.49 11.47
N TYR A 52 4.66 -1.64 10.20
CA TYR A 52 6.06 -1.68 9.78
C TYR A 52 6.75 -0.32 9.88
N VAL A 53 6.04 0.78 9.60
CA VAL A 53 6.63 2.12 9.58
C VAL A 53 6.46 2.89 10.90
N ALA A 54 5.57 2.46 11.78
CA ALA A 54 5.37 3.08 13.10
C ALA A 54 6.67 3.17 13.96
N PRO A 55 7.54 2.13 14.02
CA PRO A 55 8.81 2.23 14.75
C PRO A 55 9.78 3.29 14.18
N ASN A 56 9.58 3.72 12.92
CA ASN A 56 10.35 4.80 12.31
C ASN A 56 9.77 6.19 12.61
N GLY A 57 8.76 6.29 13.48
CA GLY A 57 8.05 7.55 13.75
C GLY A 57 7.13 8.00 12.61
N ILE A 58 6.88 7.13 11.62
CA ILE A 58 6.05 7.46 10.45
C ILE A 58 4.61 7.07 10.73
N ASN A 59 3.70 8.06 10.69
CA ASN A 59 2.26 7.81 10.69
C ASN A 59 1.73 7.74 9.25
N LEU A 60 1.56 6.52 8.73
CA LEU A 60 1.06 6.31 7.37
C LEU A 60 -0.45 6.58 7.28
N VAL A 61 -0.83 7.47 6.36
CA VAL A 61 -2.20 7.81 6.00
C VAL A 61 -2.52 7.32 4.58
N CYS A 62 -3.77 6.92 4.34
CA CYS A 62 -4.25 6.51 3.02
C CYS A 62 -5.38 7.45 2.59
N ILE A 63 -5.31 7.94 1.36
CA ILE A 63 -6.31 8.82 0.75
C ILE A 63 -6.84 8.08 -0.48
N PRO A 64 -8.04 7.47 -0.41
CA PRO A 64 -8.61 6.77 -1.55
C PRO A 64 -9.14 7.75 -2.59
N ALA A 65 -8.98 7.41 -3.86
CA ALA A 65 -9.57 8.11 -4.99
C ALA A 65 -9.91 7.13 -6.11
N PHE A 66 -10.88 7.48 -6.95
CA PHE A 66 -11.05 6.81 -8.23
C PHE A 66 -10.03 7.36 -9.24
N SER A 67 -9.52 6.49 -10.10
CA SER A 67 -8.65 6.85 -11.22
C SER A 67 -9.04 6.01 -12.41
N GLU A 68 -8.95 6.59 -13.60
CA GLU A 68 -8.82 5.81 -14.83
C GLU A 68 -7.36 5.31 -14.88
N ILE A 69 -7.17 4.04 -15.24
CA ILE A 69 -5.89 3.32 -15.17
C ILE A 69 -5.63 2.52 -16.43
#